data_AF-A0A2V9I897-F1
#
_entry.id   AF-A0A2V9I897-F1
#
_cell.length_a   1.000
_cell.length_b   1.000
_cell.length_c   1.000
_cell.angle_alpha   90.00
_cell.angle_beta   90.00
_cell.angle_gamma   90.00
#
_symmetry.space_group_name_H-M   'P 1'
#
loop_
_entity.id
_entity.type
_entity.pdbx_description
1 polymer ?
#
loop_
_entity_poly.entity_id
_entity_poly.type
_entity_poly.pdbx_seq_one_letter_code
_entity_poly.pdbx_strand_id
1 'polypeptide(L)'
;MFLSTSLSAQETVPVPVRKVVLYKNGMGYFEHLGTVKGQQSVEIVLPSSQLNDVLKSLTVIDLGKGQVAGVTYDSTAPLDRRLSELPIDLNSAQGLVGFLNQIRGAGVEIRTPSGPVSGKLMSAEVKTRSTAPGSTVQIVQIAIFAPSGEVRLVELESVGALRLTDPALASEIARYLDLLDTAHQRDVRRLRIQTVGSGERQLYVSYTSEAPIWKTTYRVVLDPKQKPLLQGWAIVDNTTPMDWVDVTLSLVAGAPISFVQNLSQPLYARRPVVPLPAGVQVTPQIHEGALQLSGGKTSIAGVLNDQSGATVPGATVAVLDEEDNVVRQATTDDKGQYRA
;
A
#
# COMPACT_ATOMS: atom_id res chain seq x y z
N MET A 1 32.86 -1.33 -15.50
CA MET A 1 32.41 -0.37 -16.53
C MET A 1 31.26 -1.04 -17.28
N PHE A 2 30.02 -0.87 -16.78
CA PHE A 2 28.83 -1.42 -17.42
C PHE A 2 28.35 -0.41 -18.45
N LEU A 3 28.57 -0.69 -19.72
CA LEU A 3 28.02 0.08 -20.84
C LEU A 3 26.52 -0.16 -20.88
N SER A 4 25.76 0.78 -20.33
CA SER A 4 24.34 0.95 -20.62
C SER A 4 24.19 1.33 -22.09
N THR A 5 23.91 0.34 -22.93
CA THR A 5 23.41 0.56 -24.28
C THR A 5 22.02 1.18 -24.16
N SER A 6 21.95 2.49 -24.37
CA SER A 6 20.70 3.19 -24.64
C SER A 6 20.07 2.55 -25.88
N LEU A 7 19.03 1.72 -25.69
CA LEU A 7 18.14 1.34 -26.78
C LEU A 7 17.61 2.64 -27.40
N SER A 8 17.96 2.88 -28.66
CA SER A 8 17.36 3.95 -29.45
C SER A 8 15.84 3.87 -29.29
N ALA A 9 15.19 5.02 -29.04
CA ALA A 9 13.74 5.10 -28.98
C ALA A 9 13.18 4.70 -30.35
N GLN A 10 12.84 3.44 -30.49
CA GLN A 10 12.30 2.87 -31.72
C GLN A 10 10.96 3.53 -31.98
N GLU A 11 10.83 4.19 -33.13
CA GLU A 11 9.63 4.93 -33.54
C GLU A 11 8.41 4.01 -33.48
N THR A 12 7.55 4.28 -32.50
CA THR A 12 6.29 3.56 -32.31
C THR A 12 5.25 4.09 -33.25
N VAL A 13 4.71 3.20 -34.08
CA VAL A 13 3.64 3.54 -35.00
C VAL A 13 2.30 3.12 -34.38
N PRO A 14 1.30 4.01 -34.33
CA PRO A 14 -0.05 3.64 -33.92
C PRO A 14 -0.67 2.68 -34.95
N VAL A 15 -1.42 1.69 -34.48
CA VAL A 15 -2.15 0.76 -35.36
C VAL A 15 -3.64 1.10 -35.28
N PRO A 16 -4.25 1.58 -36.38
CA PRO A 16 -5.62 2.09 -36.35
C PRO A 16 -6.63 0.97 -36.12
N VAL A 17 -7.72 1.31 -35.44
CA VAL A 17 -8.90 0.44 -35.32
C VAL A 17 -9.58 0.34 -36.68
N ARG A 18 -9.95 -0.87 -37.10
CA ARG A 18 -10.68 -1.12 -38.35
C ARG A 18 -12.05 -1.76 -38.14
N LYS A 19 -12.26 -2.43 -37.02
CA LYS A 19 -13.56 -3.04 -36.69
C LYS A 19 -13.85 -2.94 -35.21
N VAL A 20 -15.10 -2.63 -34.91
CA VAL A 20 -15.64 -2.52 -33.55
C VAL A 20 -16.95 -3.29 -33.48
N VAL A 21 -17.07 -4.17 -32.49
CA VAL A 21 -18.33 -4.88 -32.20
C VAL A 21 -18.72 -4.58 -30.78
N LEU A 22 -19.89 -3.97 -30.57
CA LEU A 22 -20.39 -3.59 -29.25
C LEU A 22 -21.55 -4.48 -28.82
N TYR A 23 -21.46 -4.99 -27.59
CA TYR A 23 -22.46 -5.88 -27.00
C TYR A 23 -23.27 -5.16 -25.92
N LYS A 24 -24.52 -5.59 -25.70
CA LYS A 24 -25.40 -4.97 -24.69
C LYS A 24 -24.98 -5.22 -23.24
N ASN A 25 -24.06 -6.15 -22.99
CA ASN A 25 -23.51 -6.44 -21.67
C ASN A 25 -22.32 -5.53 -21.29
N GLY A 26 -22.00 -4.52 -22.10
CA GLY A 26 -20.88 -3.61 -21.84
C GLY A 26 -19.51 -4.14 -22.29
N MET A 27 -19.47 -5.16 -23.15
CA MET A 27 -18.24 -5.61 -23.81
C MET A 27 -18.12 -5.00 -25.21
N GLY A 28 -16.90 -4.66 -25.60
CA GLY A 28 -16.50 -4.32 -26.96
C GLY A 28 -15.44 -5.29 -27.47
N TYR A 29 -15.48 -5.61 -28.76
CA TYR A 29 -14.40 -6.30 -29.47
C TYR A 29 -13.82 -5.36 -30.52
N PHE A 30 -12.49 -5.25 -30.52
CA PHE A 30 -11.74 -4.29 -31.32
C PHE A 30 -10.74 -5.04 -32.18
N GLU A 31 -10.72 -4.74 -33.48
CA GLU A 31 -9.68 -5.19 -34.40
C GLU A 31 -8.91 -3.99 -34.92
N HIS A 32 -7.60 -4.13 -34.91
CA HIS A 32 -6.64 -3.19 -35.44
C HIS A 32 -5.89 -3.83 -36.61
N LEU A 33 -5.61 -3.03 -37.62
CA LEU A 33 -4.82 -3.45 -38.77
C LEU A 33 -3.90 -2.30 -39.20
N GLY A 34 -2.59 -2.55 -39.22
CA GLY A 34 -1.61 -1.53 -39.56
C GLY A 34 -0.31 -2.12 -40.09
N THR A 35 0.48 -1.27 -40.74
CA THR A 35 1.73 -1.67 -41.39
C THR A 35 2.91 -1.47 -40.45
N VAL A 36 3.79 -2.47 -40.35
CA VAL A 36 5.08 -2.40 -39.66
C VAL A 36 6.23 -2.65 -40.63
N LYS A 37 7.41 -2.09 -40.36
CA LYS A 37 8.61 -2.25 -41.21
C LYS A 37 9.78 -2.84 -40.43
N GLY A 38 10.47 -3.83 -41.00
CA GLY A 38 11.71 -4.36 -40.41
C GLY A 38 11.52 -4.80 -38.96
N GLN A 39 12.37 -4.36 -38.04
CA GLN A 39 12.10 -4.50 -36.60
C GLN A 39 11.44 -3.21 -36.10
N GLN A 40 10.20 -3.33 -35.61
CA GLN A 40 9.43 -2.18 -35.16
C GLN A 40 8.53 -2.52 -33.98
N SER A 41 8.36 -1.55 -33.09
CA SER A 41 7.42 -1.61 -31.99
C SER A 41 6.13 -0.89 -32.35
N VAL A 42 5.01 -1.50 -32.00
CA VAL A 42 3.67 -0.90 -32.07
C VAL A 42 3.21 -0.57 -30.67
N GLU A 43 2.49 0.54 -30.49
CA GLU A 43 1.90 0.92 -29.21
C GLU A 43 0.38 1.01 -29.31
N ILE A 44 -0.32 0.43 -28.33
CA ILE A 44 -1.76 0.59 -28.12
C ILE A 44 -1.94 1.24 -26.74
N VAL A 45 -2.60 2.39 -26.71
CA VAL A 45 -2.93 3.12 -25.49
C VAL A 45 -4.36 2.80 -25.09
N LEU A 46 -4.56 2.41 -23.84
CA LEU A 46 -5.85 1.97 -23.31
C LEU A 46 -6.05 2.42 -21.86
N PRO A 47 -7.29 2.65 -21.39
CA PRO A 47 -7.57 2.94 -19.98
C PRO A 47 -7.08 1.83 -19.05
N SER A 48 -6.59 2.19 -17.86
CA SER A 48 -6.05 1.24 -16.87
C SER A 48 -7.05 0.14 -16.50
N SER A 49 -8.34 0.46 -16.42
CA SER A 49 -9.43 -0.50 -16.12
C SER A 49 -9.55 -1.61 -17.17
N GLN A 50 -9.23 -1.29 -18.43
CA GLN A 50 -9.41 -2.18 -19.58
C GLN A 50 -8.26 -3.17 -19.76
N LEU A 51 -7.09 -2.92 -19.15
CA LEU A 51 -5.88 -3.70 -19.39
C LEU A 51 -6.08 -5.20 -19.09
N ASN A 52 -6.83 -5.53 -18.05
CA ASN A 52 -7.09 -6.92 -17.66
C ASN A 52 -7.84 -7.70 -18.75
N ASP A 53 -8.89 -7.12 -19.32
CA ASP A 53 -9.69 -7.75 -20.37
C ASP A 53 -8.89 -7.89 -21.67
N VAL A 54 -8.07 -6.87 -21.97
CA VAL A 54 -7.15 -6.88 -23.10
C VAL A 54 -6.14 -8.01 -22.94
N LEU A 55 -5.42 -8.11 -21.81
CA LEU A 55 -4.41 -9.15 -21.58
C LEU A 55 -4.97 -10.57 -21.71
N LYS A 56 -6.25 -10.78 -21.39
CA LYS A 56 -6.92 -12.08 -21.47
C LYS A 56 -7.30 -12.50 -22.89
N SER A 57 -7.53 -11.54 -23.77
CA SER A 57 -8.13 -11.75 -25.10
C SER A 57 -7.22 -11.33 -26.25
N LEU A 58 -6.07 -10.71 -25.95
CA LEU A 58 -5.14 -10.17 -26.92
C LEU A 58 -4.69 -11.25 -27.90
N THR A 59 -4.96 -10.98 -29.17
CA THR A 59 -4.47 -11.76 -30.31
C THR A 59 -3.61 -10.84 -31.16
N VAL A 60 -2.37 -11.23 -31.43
CA VAL A 60 -1.44 -10.49 -32.29
C VAL A 60 -0.94 -11.42 -33.38
N ILE A 61 -1.15 -11.05 -34.63
CA ILE A 61 -0.76 -11.85 -35.79
C ILE A 61 -0.01 -10.96 -36.77
N ASP A 62 1.24 -11.33 -37.07
CA ASP A 62 1.94 -10.79 -38.23
C ASP A 62 1.42 -11.52 -39.47
N LEU A 63 0.71 -10.80 -40.35
CA LEU A 63 0.12 -11.36 -41.56
C LEU A 63 1.15 -11.50 -42.71
N GLY A 64 2.40 -11.13 -42.46
CA GLY A 64 3.53 -11.38 -43.36
C GLY A 64 4.30 -12.65 -42.97
N LYS A 65 5.62 -12.62 -43.19
CA LYS A 65 6.56 -13.67 -42.76
C LYS A 65 7.35 -13.25 -41.50
N GLY A 66 6.82 -12.32 -40.72
CA GLY A 66 7.43 -11.83 -39.49
C GLY A 66 7.06 -12.64 -38.25
N GLN A 67 7.53 -12.19 -37.09
CA GLN A 67 7.24 -12.78 -35.78
C GLN A 67 6.95 -11.70 -34.75
N VAL A 68 6.09 -12.04 -33.79
CA VAL A 68 5.86 -11.23 -32.57
C VAL A 68 6.90 -11.66 -31.53
N ALA A 69 7.85 -10.78 -31.24
CA ALA A 69 8.94 -11.08 -30.31
C ALA A 69 8.53 -10.94 -28.84
N GLY A 70 7.55 -10.09 -28.56
CA GLY A 70 7.07 -9.87 -27.21
C GLY A 70 5.91 -8.88 -27.16
N VAL A 71 5.22 -8.92 -26.03
CA VAL A 71 4.25 -7.91 -25.64
C VAL A 71 4.61 -7.45 -24.24
N THR A 72 4.79 -6.15 -24.09
CA THR A 72 5.18 -5.50 -22.83
C THR A 72 4.12 -4.49 -22.46
N TYR A 73 3.85 -4.34 -21.17
CA TYR A 73 2.90 -3.34 -20.66
C TYR A 73 3.44 -2.73 -19.38
N ASP A 74 2.97 -1.53 -19.06
CA ASP A 74 3.32 -0.83 -17.84
C ASP A 74 2.68 -1.52 -16.62
N SER A 75 3.32 -2.59 -16.13
CA SER A 75 2.98 -3.19 -14.83
C SER A 75 3.70 -2.39 -13.74
N THR A 76 2.93 -1.77 -12.85
CA THR A 76 3.47 -1.20 -11.61
C THR A 76 2.86 -1.93 -10.43
N ALA A 77 3.63 -2.06 -9.34
CA ALA A 77 3.09 -2.56 -8.09
C ALA A 77 1.82 -1.76 -7.73
N PRO A 78 0.74 -2.43 -7.25
CA PRO A 78 -0.48 -1.75 -6.82
C PRO A 78 -0.13 -0.58 -5.91
N LEU A 79 -0.84 0.54 -6.07
CA LEU A 79 -0.59 1.76 -5.28
C LEU A 79 -0.53 1.43 -3.78
N ASP A 80 -1.49 0.65 -3.29
CA ASP A 80 -1.56 0.23 -1.88
C ASP A 80 -0.28 -0.44 -1.38
N ARG A 81 0.37 -1.26 -2.22
CA ARG A 81 1.63 -1.91 -1.84
C ARG A 81 2.76 -0.88 -1.73
N ARG A 82 2.87 0.02 -2.71
CA ARG A 82 3.87 1.09 -2.70
C ARG A 82 3.66 2.06 -1.54
N LEU A 83 2.41 2.38 -1.22
CA LEU A 83 2.06 3.18 -0.05
C LEU A 83 2.37 2.44 1.26
N SER A 84 2.15 1.12 1.33
CA SER A 84 2.46 0.30 2.52
C SER A 84 3.94 0.18 2.84
N GLU A 85 4.81 0.45 1.88
CA GLU A 85 6.27 0.52 2.07
C GLU A 85 6.70 1.86 2.69
N LEU A 86 5.83 2.86 2.70
CA LEU A 86 6.10 4.15 3.34
C LEU A 86 5.66 4.10 4.82
N PRO A 87 6.40 4.76 5.72
CA PRO A 87 6.10 4.74 7.16
C PRO A 87 4.87 5.57 7.54
N ILE A 88 4.29 6.31 6.61
CA ILE A 88 3.16 7.22 6.82
C ILE A 88 2.00 6.77 5.95
N ASP A 89 0.81 6.72 6.54
CA ASP A 89 -0.42 6.43 5.82
C ASP A 89 -1.43 7.57 5.97
N LEU A 90 -1.43 8.47 4.98
CA LEU A 90 -2.36 9.60 4.94
C LEU A 90 -3.80 9.17 4.64
N ASN A 91 -4.04 7.99 4.06
CA ASN A 91 -5.39 7.51 3.75
C ASN A 91 -6.15 7.08 5.02
N SER A 92 -5.43 6.57 6.03
CA SER A 92 -6.03 6.26 7.34
C SER A 92 -6.13 7.48 8.26
N ALA A 93 -5.49 8.60 7.90
CA ALA A 93 -5.60 9.83 8.68
C ALA A 93 -7.01 10.42 8.56
N GLN A 94 -7.74 10.48 9.67
CA GLN A 94 -9.05 11.15 9.76
C GLN A 94 -8.89 12.68 9.76
N GLY A 95 -8.39 13.23 8.65
CA GLY A 95 -8.06 14.65 8.49
C GLY A 95 -6.77 15.08 9.20
N LEU A 96 -6.56 16.39 9.32
CA LEU A 96 -5.34 16.99 9.86
C LEU A 96 -5.00 16.49 11.27
N VAL A 97 -6.00 16.38 12.15
CA VAL A 97 -5.80 15.91 13.54
C VAL A 97 -5.34 14.46 13.57
N GLY A 98 -5.94 13.59 12.75
CA GLY A 98 -5.51 12.20 12.61
C GLY A 98 -4.06 12.11 12.12
N PHE A 99 -3.72 12.88 11.09
CA PHE A 99 -2.37 12.94 10.54
C PHE A 99 -1.33 13.42 11.57
N LEU A 100 -1.59 14.54 12.24
CA LEU A 100 -0.69 15.07 13.28
C LEU A 100 -0.49 14.04 14.41
N ASN A 101 -1.51 13.27 14.77
CA ASN A 101 -1.37 12.23 15.78
C ASN A 101 -0.59 10.99 15.31
N GLN A 102 -0.48 10.74 14.00
CA GLN A 102 0.40 9.70 13.44
C GLN A 102 1.88 10.11 13.51
N ILE A 103 2.20 11.40 13.35
CA ILE A 103 3.57 11.92 13.39
C ILE A 103 3.98 12.47 14.77
N ARG A 104 3.39 11.95 15.86
CA ARG A 104 3.79 12.33 17.22
C ARG A 104 5.27 12.03 17.47
N GLY A 105 5.94 12.96 18.15
CA GLY A 105 7.38 12.95 18.36
C GLY A 105 8.18 13.64 17.23
N ALA A 106 7.57 13.90 16.07
CA ALA A 106 8.21 14.65 14.99
C ALA A 106 8.48 16.10 15.42
N GLY A 107 9.59 16.65 14.92
CA GLY A 107 9.90 18.07 15.09
C GLY A 107 9.03 18.94 14.19
N VAL A 108 8.37 19.93 14.80
CA VAL A 108 7.46 20.85 14.12
C VAL A 108 7.75 22.29 14.51
N GLU A 109 7.49 23.21 13.59
CA GLU A 109 7.43 24.65 13.81
C GLU A 109 6.08 25.15 13.34
N ILE A 110 5.33 25.80 14.24
CA ILE A 110 4.04 26.41 13.92
C ILE A 110 4.19 27.92 13.98
N ARG A 111 3.80 28.62 12.92
CA ARG A 111 3.73 30.08 12.91
C ARG A 111 2.44 30.55 13.58
N THR A 112 2.58 31.33 14.65
CA THR A 112 1.45 31.98 15.34
C THR A 112 1.59 33.50 15.25
N PRO A 113 0.52 34.27 15.49
CA PRO A 113 0.61 35.73 15.58
C PRO A 113 1.63 36.22 16.62
N SER A 114 1.85 35.45 17.68
CA SER A 114 2.81 35.75 18.76
C SER A 114 4.26 35.34 18.45
N GLY A 115 4.51 34.76 17.27
CA GLY A 115 5.82 34.25 16.84
C GLY A 115 5.81 32.73 16.57
N PRO A 116 6.93 32.19 16.04
CA PRO A 116 7.05 30.76 15.78
C PRO A 116 7.13 29.96 17.09
N VAL A 117 6.50 28.78 17.09
CA VAL A 117 6.55 27.81 18.18
C VAL A 117 7.14 26.52 17.65
N SER A 118 8.32 26.16 18.15
CA SER A 118 9.07 24.99 17.68
C SER A 118 9.30 23.98 18.80
N GLY A 119 9.24 22.70 18.46
CA GLY A 119 9.44 21.61 19.41
C GLY A 119 8.99 20.27 18.84
N LYS A 120 8.79 19.28 19.71
CA LYS A 120 8.25 17.97 19.32
C LYS A 120 6.75 17.95 19.44
N LEU A 121 6.06 17.43 18.42
CA LEU A 121 4.61 17.28 18.43
C LEU A 121 4.18 16.23 19.46
N MET A 122 3.32 16.60 20.41
CA MET A 122 2.79 15.68 21.42
C MET A 122 1.40 15.16 21.06
N SER A 123 0.49 16.05 20.65
CA SER A 123 -0.87 15.69 20.27
C SER A 123 -1.52 16.80 19.45
N ALA A 124 -2.57 16.44 18.71
CA ALA A 124 -3.53 17.36 18.12
C ALA A 124 -4.94 16.91 18.50
N GLU A 125 -5.81 17.87 18.81
CA GLU A 125 -7.17 17.62 19.27
C GLU A 125 -8.14 18.65 18.70
N VAL A 126 -9.39 18.24 18.46
CA VAL A 126 -10.48 19.19 18.18
C VAL A 126 -11.13 19.59 19.50
N LYS A 127 -11.14 20.87 19.82
CA LYS A 127 -11.83 21.44 20.99
C LYS A 127 -13.02 22.29 20.56
N THR A 128 -14.08 22.26 21.35
CA THR A 128 -15.25 23.11 21.15
C THR A 128 -15.13 24.35 22.03
N ARG A 129 -15.11 25.53 21.43
CA ARG A 129 -15.05 26.83 22.12
C ARG A 129 -16.38 27.55 21.96
N SER A 130 -16.97 28.02 23.07
CA SER A 130 -18.14 28.89 23.02
C SER A 130 -17.72 30.31 22.66
N THR A 131 -18.35 30.91 21.66
CA THR A 131 -18.08 32.29 21.20
C THR A 131 -19.16 33.28 21.62
N ALA A 132 -20.38 32.78 21.89
CA ALA A 132 -21.52 33.53 22.41
C ALA A 132 -22.54 32.53 23.02
N PRO A 133 -23.54 32.98 23.80
CA PRO A 133 -24.61 32.11 24.25
C PRO A 133 -25.29 31.40 23.06
N GLY A 134 -25.23 30.07 23.04
CA GLY A 134 -25.77 29.23 21.95
C GLY A 134 -24.88 29.09 20.71
N SER A 135 -23.69 29.71 20.67
CA SER A 135 -22.74 29.59 19.54
C SER A 135 -21.46 28.90 19.98
N THR A 136 -21.09 27.83 19.26
CA THR A 136 -19.84 27.09 19.46
C THR A 136 -19.07 26.97 18.16
N VAL A 137 -17.76 27.07 18.24
CA VAL A 137 -16.83 26.81 17.13
C VAL A 137 -15.89 25.68 17.49
N GLN A 138 -15.53 24.86 16.50
CA GLN A 138 -14.48 23.85 16.66
C GLN A 138 -13.13 24.47 16.31
N ILE A 139 -12.15 24.27 17.18
CA ILE A 139 -10.77 24.71 16.98
C ILE A 139 -9.84 23.51 17.07
N VAL A 140 -8.77 23.50 16.28
CA VAL A 140 -7.71 22.49 16.40
C VAL A 140 -6.67 23.04 17.37
N GLN A 141 -6.42 22.31 18.46
CA GLN A 141 -5.37 22.61 19.40
C GLN A 141 -4.23 21.60 19.25
N ILE A 142 -3.00 22.09 19.20
CA ILE A 142 -1.79 21.30 19.04
C ILE A 142 -0.91 21.49 20.27
N ALA A 143 -0.48 20.40 20.89
CA ALA A 143 0.47 20.42 22.00
C ALA A 143 1.89 20.17 21.49
N ILE A 144 2.81 21.08 21.81
CA ILE A 144 4.22 21.03 21.41
C ILE A 144 5.10 20.98 22.66
N PHE A 145 5.96 19.97 22.75
CA PHE A 145 7.01 19.90 23.76
C PHE A 145 8.22 20.71 23.31
N ALA A 146 8.43 21.87 23.93
CA ALA A 146 9.55 22.74 23.64
C ALA A 146 10.86 22.16 24.22
N PRO A 147 12.03 22.46 23.62
CA PRO A 147 13.33 22.04 24.17
C PRO A 147 13.61 22.55 25.59
N SER A 148 12.92 23.62 26.02
CA SER A 148 12.97 24.15 27.39
C SER A 148 12.32 23.23 28.44
N GLY A 149 11.61 22.17 28.00
CA GLY A 149 10.83 21.29 28.87
C GLY A 149 9.38 21.73 29.08
N GLU A 150 8.98 22.86 28.49
CA GLU A 150 7.60 23.36 28.57
C GLU A 150 6.70 22.71 27.51
N VAL A 151 5.44 22.43 27.89
CA VAL A 151 4.39 22.06 26.93
C VAL A 151 3.65 23.31 26.50
N ARG A 152 3.76 23.67 25.22
CA ARG A 152 3.08 24.81 24.62
C ARG A 152 1.84 24.33 23.88
N LEU A 153 0.68 24.87 24.26
CA LEU A 153 -0.58 24.64 23.57
C LEU A 153 -0.78 25.74 22.53
N VAL A 154 -0.93 25.35 21.26
CA VAL A 154 -1.10 26.26 20.13
C VAL A 154 -2.45 25.99 19.48
N GLU A 155 -3.29 27.01 19.38
CA GLU A 155 -4.52 26.94 18.58
C GLU A 155 -4.18 27.21 17.12
N LEU A 156 -4.56 26.30 16.22
CA LEU A 156 -4.33 26.46 14.79
C LEU A 156 -5.43 27.33 14.20
N GLU A 157 -5.10 28.59 13.90
CA GLU A 157 -5.98 29.51 13.18
C GLU A 157 -6.08 29.14 11.68
N SER A 158 -7.08 29.67 10.99
CA SER A 158 -7.38 29.37 9.58
C SER A 158 -6.26 29.68 8.58
N VAL A 159 -5.20 30.39 8.99
CA VAL A 159 -4.05 30.78 8.15
C VAL A 159 -2.70 30.32 8.76
N GLY A 160 -2.72 29.32 9.65
CA GLY A 160 -1.50 28.79 10.27
C GLY A 160 -0.65 27.97 9.29
N ALA A 161 0.66 28.24 9.26
CA ALA A 161 1.63 27.37 8.59
C ALA A 161 2.32 26.45 9.61
N LEU A 162 2.27 25.15 9.35
CA LEU A 162 3.03 24.14 10.10
C LEU A 162 4.16 23.63 9.21
N ARG A 163 5.39 23.71 9.71
CA ARG A 163 6.59 23.21 9.05
C ARG A 163 7.11 22.00 9.81
N LEU A 164 7.36 20.92 9.08
CA LEU A 164 8.14 19.80 9.59
C LEU A 164 9.61 20.20 9.60
N THR A 165 10.26 20.10 10.77
CA THR A 165 11.67 20.47 10.90
C THR A 165 12.60 19.32 10.51
N ASP A 166 12.07 18.09 10.47
CA ASP A 166 12.79 16.92 9.97
C ASP A 166 12.69 16.82 8.44
N PRO A 167 13.80 17.00 7.69
CA PRO A 167 13.79 16.92 6.23
C PRO A 167 13.53 15.51 5.71
N ALA A 168 13.86 14.45 6.47
CA ALA A 168 13.61 13.08 6.04
C ALA A 168 12.09 12.81 6.03
N LEU A 169 11.40 13.16 7.11
CA LEU A 169 9.94 13.04 7.21
C LEU A 169 9.23 13.89 6.13
N ALA A 170 9.70 15.12 5.89
CA ALA A 170 9.15 15.97 4.85
C ALA A 170 9.30 15.35 3.45
N SER A 171 10.45 14.72 3.17
CA SER A 171 10.71 14.01 1.91
C SER A 171 9.83 12.77 1.74
N GLU A 172 9.56 12.04 2.82
CA GLU A 172 8.65 10.88 2.80
C GLU A 172 7.21 11.27 2.50
N ILE A 173 6.71 12.36 3.11
CA ILE A 173 5.37 12.89 2.82
C ILE A 173 5.30 13.39 1.38
N ALA A 174 6.32 14.13 0.90
CA ALA A 174 6.38 14.56 -0.49
C ALA A 174 6.30 13.37 -1.44
N ARG A 175 7.10 12.32 -1.19
CA ARG A 175 7.07 11.08 -1.98
C ARG A 175 5.71 10.39 -1.94
N TYR A 176 5.05 10.35 -0.78
CA TYR A 176 3.70 9.79 -0.65
C TYR A 176 2.71 10.56 -1.54
N LEU A 177 2.74 11.90 -1.48
CA LEU A 177 1.87 12.75 -2.29
C LEU A 177 2.18 12.64 -3.79
N ASP A 178 3.45 12.54 -4.18
CA ASP A 178 3.86 12.32 -5.57
C ASP A 178 3.37 10.97 -6.11
N LEU A 179 3.33 9.92 -5.26
CA LEU A 179 2.76 8.62 -5.64
C LEU A 179 1.25 8.70 -5.85
N LEU A 180 0.52 9.45 -5.02
CA LEU A 180 -0.92 9.69 -5.21
C LEU A 180 -1.18 10.48 -6.50
N ASP A 181 -0.44 11.56 -6.73
CA ASP A 181 -0.58 12.37 -7.96
C ASP A 181 -0.28 11.54 -9.21
N THR A 182 0.79 10.74 -9.18
CA THR A 182 1.13 9.82 -10.28
C THR A 182 0.03 8.78 -10.51
N ALA A 183 -0.62 8.29 -9.45
CA ALA A 183 -1.71 7.33 -9.59
C ALA A 183 -2.94 7.96 -10.27
N HIS A 184 -3.28 9.21 -9.92
CA HIS A 184 -4.34 9.96 -10.56
C HIS A 184 -4.05 10.27 -12.04
N GLN A 185 -2.81 10.58 -12.39
CA GLN A 185 -2.45 10.91 -13.77
C GLN A 185 -2.35 9.69 -14.69
N ARG A 186 -2.14 8.48 -14.15
CA ARG A 186 -1.93 7.25 -14.94
C ARG A 186 -3.22 6.45 -15.16
N ASP A 187 -4.29 7.11 -15.58
CA ASP A 187 -5.52 6.44 -16.01
C ASP A 187 -5.39 5.72 -17.36
N VAL A 188 -4.24 5.86 -18.04
CA VAL A 188 -3.91 5.11 -19.25
C VAL A 188 -2.71 4.18 -19.05
N ARG A 189 -2.71 3.09 -19.80
CA ARG A 189 -1.65 2.09 -19.88
C ARG A 189 -1.21 1.95 -21.34
N ARG A 190 0.09 1.75 -21.54
CA ARG A 190 0.67 1.50 -22.87
C ARG A 190 0.98 0.02 -23.01
N LEU A 191 0.42 -0.59 -24.04
CA LEU A 191 0.74 -1.95 -24.48
C LEU A 191 1.68 -1.83 -25.68
N ARG A 192 2.94 -2.25 -25.53
CA ARG A 192 3.95 -2.21 -26.59
C ARG A 192 4.19 -3.61 -27.12
N ILE A 193 3.97 -3.78 -28.43
CA ILE A 193 4.11 -5.04 -29.17
C ILE A 193 5.38 -4.95 -30.01
N GLN A 194 6.36 -5.83 -29.75
CA GLN A 194 7.59 -5.88 -30.53
C GLN A 194 7.45 -6.87 -31.68
N THR A 195 7.73 -6.41 -32.89
CA THR A 195 7.69 -7.25 -34.10
C THR A 195 9.08 -7.35 -34.74
N VAL A 196 9.41 -8.52 -35.28
CA VAL A 196 10.67 -8.81 -35.96
C VAL A 196 10.38 -9.39 -37.33
N GLY A 197 11.07 -8.90 -38.36
CA GLY A 197 10.94 -9.39 -39.72
C GLY A 197 11.62 -8.44 -40.70
N SER A 198 11.37 -8.64 -42.00
CA SER A 198 11.90 -7.83 -43.08
C SER A 198 10.78 -7.18 -43.90
N GLY A 199 11.11 -6.10 -44.61
CA GLY A 199 10.17 -5.38 -45.48
C GLY A 199 9.00 -4.72 -44.73
N GLU A 200 8.00 -4.29 -45.50
CA GLU A 200 6.70 -3.83 -45.00
C GLU A 200 5.75 -5.01 -44.87
N ARG A 201 5.01 -5.09 -43.75
CA ARG A 201 4.07 -6.17 -43.48
C ARG A 201 2.89 -5.70 -42.63
N GLN A 202 1.78 -6.40 -42.74
CA GLN A 202 0.56 -6.10 -42.00
C GLN A 202 0.60 -6.78 -40.63
N LEU A 203 0.29 -6.02 -39.58
CA LEU A 203 0.08 -6.50 -38.23
C LEU A 203 -1.40 -6.41 -37.90
N TYR A 204 -1.99 -7.55 -37.58
CA TYR A 204 -3.35 -7.66 -37.07
C TYR A 204 -3.30 -7.79 -35.55
N VAL A 205 -4.09 -6.97 -34.86
CA VAL A 205 -4.25 -7.05 -33.40
C VAL A 205 -5.72 -7.04 -33.06
N SER A 206 -6.18 -7.94 -32.20
CA SER A 206 -7.54 -7.87 -31.68
C SER A 206 -7.63 -8.19 -30.19
N TYR A 207 -8.64 -7.63 -29.53
CA TYR A 207 -8.91 -7.84 -28.12
C TYR A 207 -10.37 -7.50 -27.80
N THR A 208 -10.83 -7.99 -26.66
CA THR A 208 -12.07 -7.56 -26.02
C THR A 208 -11.78 -6.68 -24.82
N SER A 209 -12.62 -5.68 -24.59
CA SER A 209 -12.47 -4.71 -23.50
C SER A 209 -13.84 -4.20 -23.05
N GLU A 210 -13.93 -3.70 -21.82
CA GLU A 210 -15.09 -2.94 -21.35
C GLU A 210 -15.41 -1.78 -22.32
N ALA A 211 -16.68 -1.65 -22.68
CA ALA A 211 -17.18 -0.57 -23.53
C ALA A 211 -18.55 -0.10 -23.04
N PRO A 212 -18.89 1.20 -23.21
CA PRO A 212 -20.22 1.69 -22.85
C PRO A 212 -21.34 0.92 -23.57
N ILE A 213 -22.43 0.68 -22.85
CA ILE A 213 -23.62 0.05 -23.43
C ILE A 213 -24.21 0.98 -24.49
N TRP A 214 -24.29 0.47 -25.73
CA TRP A 214 -24.95 1.14 -26.84
C TRP A 214 -26.47 1.13 -26.65
N LYS A 215 -27.11 2.22 -27.06
CA LYS A 215 -28.55 2.46 -26.82
C LYS A 215 -29.27 2.62 -28.15
N THR A 216 -30.51 2.15 -28.24
CA THR A 216 -31.36 2.40 -29.40
C THR A 216 -32.45 3.41 -29.08
N THR A 217 -32.78 4.24 -30.06
CA THR A 217 -33.96 5.10 -30.00
C THR A 217 -34.69 5.08 -31.34
N TYR A 218 -36.02 5.13 -31.29
CA TYR A 218 -36.88 5.04 -32.45
C TYR A 218 -37.77 6.29 -32.54
N ARG A 219 -37.96 6.80 -33.75
CA ARG A 219 -38.85 7.94 -34.03
C ARG A 219 -39.70 7.62 -35.23
N VAL A 220 -40.97 7.98 -35.18
CA VAL A 220 -41.87 7.92 -36.34
C VAL A 220 -42.10 9.34 -36.83
N VAL A 221 -41.75 9.59 -38.08
CA VAL A 221 -41.99 10.86 -38.75
C VAL A 221 -43.24 10.71 -39.61
N LEU A 222 -44.26 11.50 -39.30
CA LEU A 222 -45.54 11.51 -40.00
C LEU A 222 -45.62 12.77 -40.86
N ASP A 223 -45.80 12.59 -42.16
CA ASP A 223 -46.12 13.65 -43.12
C ASP A 223 -47.46 13.27 -43.79
N PRO A 224 -48.49 14.13 -43.75
CA PRO A 224 -49.80 13.83 -44.35
C PRO A 224 -49.76 13.48 -45.85
N LYS A 225 -48.69 13.88 -46.57
CA LYS A 225 -48.52 13.66 -48.01
C LYS A 225 -47.57 12.50 -48.34
N GLN A 226 -46.92 11.90 -47.34
CA GLN A 226 -45.95 10.81 -47.53
C GLN A 226 -46.26 9.61 -46.65
N LYS A 227 -45.60 8.48 -46.93
CA LYS A 227 -45.71 7.31 -46.06
C LYS A 227 -44.98 7.59 -44.72
N PRO A 228 -45.49 7.10 -43.58
CA PRO A 228 -44.80 7.17 -42.31
C PRO A 228 -43.37 6.63 -42.40
N LEU A 229 -42.39 7.42 -41.95
CA LEU A 229 -40.99 7.02 -41.90
C LEU A 229 -40.64 6.59 -40.46
N LEU A 230 -40.24 5.33 -40.28
CA LEU A 230 -39.65 4.86 -39.04
C LEU A 230 -38.13 5.05 -39.09
N GLN A 231 -37.60 5.86 -38.18
CA GLN A 231 -36.17 6.06 -37.98
C GLN A 231 -35.71 5.27 -36.75
N GLY A 232 -34.71 4.41 -36.94
CA GLY A 232 -33.97 3.77 -35.85
C GLY A 232 -32.57 4.37 -35.73
N TRP A 233 -32.21 4.82 -34.53
CA TRP A 233 -30.90 5.36 -34.23
C TRP A 233 -30.21 4.51 -33.18
N ALA A 234 -28.89 4.37 -33.31
CA ALA A 234 -28.02 3.86 -32.27
C ALA A 234 -27.16 4.98 -31.70
N ILE A 235 -27.04 5.02 -30.38
CA ILE A 235 -26.16 5.92 -29.64
C ILE A 235 -24.99 5.08 -29.15
N VAL A 236 -23.79 5.49 -29.57
CA VAL A 236 -22.54 4.78 -29.34
C VAL A 236 -21.52 5.77 -28.82
N ASP A 237 -20.86 5.41 -27.72
CA ASP A 237 -19.84 6.23 -27.07
C ASP A 237 -18.47 5.61 -27.32
N ASN A 238 -17.57 6.33 -28.02
CA ASN A 238 -16.17 5.93 -28.13
C ASN A 238 -15.39 6.49 -26.94
N THR A 239 -15.06 5.64 -25.98
CA THR A 239 -14.25 6.00 -24.79
C THR A 239 -12.79 5.61 -24.94
N THR A 240 -12.37 5.12 -26.11
CA THR A 240 -10.95 4.79 -26.33
C THR A 240 -10.17 6.05 -26.74
N PRO A 241 -8.85 6.11 -26.48
CA PRO A 241 -8.02 7.24 -26.90
C PRO A 241 -7.81 7.33 -28.42
N MET A 242 -8.37 6.41 -29.21
CA MET A 242 -8.15 6.30 -30.65
C MET A 242 -9.41 6.66 -31.42
N ASP A 243 -9.25 7.46 -32.46
CA ASP A 243 -10.34 7.82 -33.36
C ASP A 243 -10.81 6.60 -34.17
N TRP A 244 -12.13 6.49 -34.33
CA TRP A 244 -12.74 5.50 -35.22
C TRP A 244 -12.90 6.10 -36.61
N VAL A 245 -11.90 5.89 -37.46
CA VAL A 245 -11.89 6.37 -38.85
C VAL A 245 -12.10 5.18 -39.79
N ASP A 246 -13.14 5.25 -40.61
CA ASP A 246 -13.50 4.22 -41.59
C ASP A 246 -13.61 2.80 -41.00
N VAL A 247 -14.27 2.69 -39.84
CA VAL A 247 -14.45 1.42 -39.13
C VAL A 247 -15.68 0.66 -39.59
N THR A 248 -15.60 -0.68 -39.56
CA THR A 248 -16.79 -1.53 -39.57
C THR A 248 -17.35 -1.62 -38.16
N LEU A 249 -18.54 -1.04 -37.93
CA LEU A 249 -19.23 -1.07 -36.63
C LEU A 249 -20.38 -2.09 -36.65
N SER A 250 -20.35 -3.04 -35.70
CA SER A 250 -21.43 -3.99 -35.48
C SER A 250 -22.04 -3.81 -34.09
N LEU A 251 -23.38 -3.76 -34.01
CA LEU A 251 -24.11 -3.64 -32.75
C LEU A 251 -24.86 -4.94 -32.47
N VAL A 252 -24.46 -5.64 -31.41
CA VAL A 252 -24.96 -6.97 -31.08
C VAL A 252 -25.86 -6.89 -29.87
N ALA A 253 -27.11 -7.35 -30.04
CA ALA A 253 -28.10 -7.36 -28.97
C ALA A 253 -27.89 -8.52 -27.96
N GLY A 254 -27.12 -9.55 -28.34
CA GLY A 254 -26.78 -10.66 -27.46
C GLY A 254 -25.86 -10.25 -26.31
N ALA A 255 -25.97 -10.97 -25.19
CA ALA A 255 -25.19 -10.75 -23.97
C ALA A 255 -24.30 -11.98 -23.70
N PRO A 256 -23.04 -12.01 -24.19
CA PRO A 256 -22.11 -13.07 -23.81
C PRO A 256 -21.83 -13.02 -22.29
N ILE A 257 -21.52 -14.17 -21.68
CA ILE A 257 -21.08 -14.19 -20.28
C ILE A 257 -19.68 -13.59 -20.20
N SER A 258 -19.51 -12.53 -19.40
CA SER A 258 -18.23 -11.87 -19.13
C SER A 258 -17.94 -11.85 -17.63
N PHE A 259 -16.66 -11.75 -17.26
CA PHE A 259 -16.20 -11.67 -15.88
C PHE A 259 -14.89 -10.89 -15.80
N VAL A 260 -14.76 -10.07 -14.77
CA VAL A 260 -13.54 -9.28 -14.49
C VAL A 260 -12.52 -10.16 -13.77
N GLN A 261 -11.28 -10.18 -14.27
CA GLN A 261 -10.18 -10.90 -13.65
C GLN A 261 -8.93 -10.02 -13.62
N ASN A 262 -8.37 -9.77 -12.44
CA ASN A 262 -7.20 -8.90 -12.27
C ASN A 262 -5.91 -9.60 -12.71
N LEU A 263 -5.56 -9.51 -14.00
CA LEU A 263 -4.36 -10.11 -14.60
C LEU A 263 -3.13 -9.19 -14.60
N SER A 264 -3.34 -7.87 -14.60
CA SER A 264 -2.28 -6.86 -14.66
C SER A 264 -1.51 -6.69 -13.35
N GLN A 265 -2.10 -7.15 -12.24
CA GLN A 265 -1.50 -7.08 -10.91
C GLN A 265 -0.77 -8.39 -10.58
N PRO A 266 0.47 -8.33 -10.06
CA PRO A 266 1.17 -9.52 -9.61
C PRO A 266 0.45 -10.19 -8.43
N LEU A 267 0.19 -11.50 -8.55
CA LEU A 267 -0.34 -12.33 -7.46
C LEU A 267 0.81 -13.00 -6.69
N TYR A 268 0.80 -12.89 -5.37
CA TYR A 268 1.81 -13.47 -4.50
C TYR A 268 1.20 -14.61 -3.66
N ALA A 269 1.86 -15.77 -3.66
CA ALA A 269 1.49 -16.87 -2.78
C ALA A 269 1.92 -16.59 -1.34
N ARG A 270 1.11 -17.01 -0.36
CA ARG A 270 1.53 -17.02 1.05
C ARG A 270 2.64 -18.04 1.25
N ARG A 271 3.79 -17.60 1.76
CA ARG A 271 4.87 -18.49 2.16
C ARG A 271 4.74 -18.80 3.65
N PRO A 272 4.70 -20.08 4.07
CA PRO A 272 4.75 -20.40 5.49
C PRO A 272 6.09 -19.94 6.06
N VAL A 273 6.03 -19.23 7.18
CA VAL A 273 7.21 -18.90 7.97
C VAL A 273 7.45 -20.08 8.89
N VAL A 274 8.54 -20.82 8.66
CA VAL A 274 9.00 -21.84 9.59
C VAL A 274 9.82 -21.12 10.67
N PRO A 275 9.33 -21.02 11.92
CA PRO A 275 10.09 -20.39 12.99
C PRO A 275 11.36 -21.19 13.25
N LEU A 276 12.43 -20.50 13.68
CA LEU A 276 13.58 -21.21 14.25
C LEU A 276 13.10 -22.01 15.47
N PRO A 277 13.59 -23.25 15.67
CA PRO A 277 13.25 -24.04 16.84
C PRO A 277 13.50 -23.22 18.11
N ALA A 278 12.48 -23.06 18.95
CA ALA A 278 12.64 -22.47 20.28
C ALA A 278 13.47 -23.45 21.12
N GLY A 279 14.77 -23.17 21.24
CA GLY A 279 15.72 -24.08 21.88
C GLY A 279 17.19 -23.67 21.79
N VAL A 280 17.55 -22.72 20.91
CA VAL A 280 18.86 -22.07 21.01
C VAL A 280 18.77 -21.00 22.11
N GLN A 281 18.88 -21.44 23.35
CA GLN A 281 19.22 -20.54 24.45
C GLN A 281 20.59 -19.94 24.15
N VAL A 282 20.62 -18.71 23.63
CA VAL A 282 21.81 -17.86 23.60
C VAL A 282 21.99 -17.25 25.00
N THR A 283 21.89 -18.07 26.05
CA THR A 283 22.50 -17.70 27.31
C THR A 283 23.97 -18.09 27.16
N PRO A 284 24.94 -17.18 27.37
CA PRO A 284 26.34 -17.55 27.30
C PRO A 284 26.56 -18.78 28.21
N GLN A 285 27.09 -19.87 27.64
CA GLN A 285 27.58 -20.98 28.45
C GLN A 285 28.74 -20.45 29.29
N ILE A 286 28.45 -20.11 30.54
CA ILE A 286 29.48 -19.98 31.55
C ILE A 286 30.11 -21.35 31.71
N HIS A 287 31.36 -21.49 31.26
CA HIS A 287 32.12 -22.70 31.52
C HIS A 287 32.36 -22.76 33.03
N GLU A 288 31.90 -23.85 33.66
CA GLU A 288 31.97 -24.08 35.11
C GLU A 288 33.41 -23.97 35.66
N GLY A 289 34.42 -24.09 34.79
CA GLY A 289 35.84 -23.94 35.12
C GLY A 289 36.32 -22.54 35.50
N ALA A 290 35.47 -21.50 35.49
CA ALA A 290 35.84 -20.15 35.92
C ALA A 290 35.26 -19.72 37.28
N LEU A 291 34.60 -20.62 38.01
CA LEU A 291 34.23 -20.41 39.41
C LEU A 291 35.04 -21.34 40.32
N GLN A 292 36.37 -21.17 40.29
CA GLN A 292 37.15 -21.42 41.50
C GLN A 292 36.86 -20.27 42.47
N LEU A 293 35.65 -20.31 43.06
CA LEU A 293 35.29 -19.46 44.19
C LEU A 293 36.23 -19.82 45.32
N SER A 294 37.15 -18.90 45.58
CA SER A 294 37.99 -18.87 46.76
C SER A 294 37.14 -19.18 48.00
N GLY A 295 37.63 -20.08 48.87
CA GLY A 295 36.88 -20.67 49.98
C GLY A 295 36.15 -19.67 50.88
N GLY A 296 34.91 -19.35 50.51
CA GLY A 296 33.97 -18.60 51.31
C GLY A 296 33.03 -19.56 52.01
N LYS A 297 32.99 -19.49 53.35
CA LYS A 297 32.04 -20.24 54.18
C LYS A 297 30.61 -19.97 53.70
N THR A 298 29.96 -20.98 53.12
CA THR A 298 28.52 -20.94 52.87
C THR A 298 27.80 -21.11 54.20
N SER A 299 26.72 -20.35 54.42
CA SER A 299 25.87 -20.46 55.61
C SER A 299 24.41 -20.54 55.18
N ILE A 300 23.63 -21.40 55.82
CA ILE A 300 22.19 -21.52 55.64
C ILE A 300 21.53 -20.67 56.73
N ALA A 301 20.68 -19.72 56.35
CA ALA A 301 19.96 -18.88 57.30
C ALA A 301 18.46 -18.84 56.98
N GLY A 302 17.63 -18.71 58.02
CA GLY A 302 16.18 -18.69 57.90
C GLY A 302 15.48 -18.22 59.18
N VAL A 303 14.15 -18.22 59.16
CA VAL A 303 13.29 -17.90 60.32
C VAL A 303 12.34 -19.07 60.54
N LEU A 304 12.25 -19.56 61.77
CA LEU A 304 11.35 -20.64 62.16
C LEU A 304 10.04 -20.06 62.68
N ASN A 305 8.94 -20.36 61.99
CA ASN A 305 7.59 -20.01 62.40
C ASN A 305 6.77 -21.29 62.65
N ASP A 306 5.83 -21.23 63.60
CA ASP A 306 4.87 -22.30 63.82
C ASP A 306 3.71 -22.26 62.80
N GLN A 307 2.76 -23.19 62.92
CA GLN A 307 1.61 -23.29 62.01
C GLN A 307 0.65 -22.09 62.09
N SER A 308 0.73 -21.28 63.15
CA SER A 308 -0.03 -20.04 63.29
C SER A 308 0.70 -18.82 62.72
N GLY A 309 1.96 -19.01 62.30
CA GLY A 309 2.83 -17.95 61.76
C GLY A 309 3.63 -17.19 62.83
N ALA A 310 3.58 -17.61 64.09
CA ALA A 310 4.36 -17.00 65.16
C ALA A 310 5.82 -17.52 65.15
N THR A 311 6.78 -16.64 65.43
CA THR A 311 8.21 -16.99 65.47
C THR A 311 8.51 -17.88 66.67
N VAL A 312 9.34 -18.91 66.48
CA VAL A 312 9.70 -19.88 67.52
C VAL A 312 11.14 -19.64 68.00
N PRO A 313 11.34 -18.99 69.16
CA PRO A 313 12.67 -18.78 69.73
C PRO A 313 13.19 -20.01 70.47
N GLY A 314 14.52 -20.18 70.52
CA GLY A 314 15.18 -21.26 71.28
C GLY A 314 15.08 -22.65 70.66
N ALA A 315 14.60 -22.78 69.43
CA ALA A 315 14.49 -24.05 68.71
C ALA A 315 15.83 -24.43 68.08
N THR A 316 16.18 -25.71 68.15
CA THR A 316 17.42 -26.22 67.58
C THR A 316 17.21 -26.69 66.14
N VAL A 317 17.95 -26.08 65.21
CA VAL A 317 17.93 -26.40 63.77
C VAL A 317 19.22 -27.14 63.42
N ALA A 318 19.09 -28.39 62.96
CA ALA A 318 20.19 -29.18 62.45
C ALA A 318 20.17 -29.22 60.92
N VAL A 319 21.34 -29.03 60.31
CA VAL A 319 21.57 -29.23 58.87
C VAL A 319 22.14 -30.62 58.71
N LEU A 320 21.44 -31.45 57.92
CA LEU A 320 21.84 -32.81 57.60
C LEU A 320 22.47 -32.87 56.20
N ASP A 321 23.39 -33.80 55.97
CA ASP A 321 23.82 -34.18 54.62
C ASP A 321 22.85 -35.21 53.99
N GLU A 322 23.13 -35.65 52.77
CA GLU A 322 22.30 -36.62 52.04
C GLU A 322 22.25 -38.00 52.70
N GLU A 323 23.11 -38.25 53.70
CA GLU A 323 23.19 -39.50 54.47
C GLU A 323 22.57 -39.34 55.88
N ASP A 324 21.83 -38.25 56.11
CA ASP A 324 21.18 -37.87 57.38
C ASP A 324 22.14 -37.60 58.55
N ASN A 325 23.42 -37.31 58.30
CA ASN A 325 24.36 -36.92 59.36
C ASN A 325 24.27 -35.42 59.66
N VAL A 326 24.33 -35.04 60.95
CA VAL A 326 24.34 -33.62 61.35
C VAL A 326 25.66 -32.97 60.97
N VAL A 327 25.64 -32.13 59.94
CA VAL A 327 26.78 -31.33 59.46
C VAL A 327 26.93 -30.05 60.29
N ARG A 328 25.81 -29.47 60.74
CA ARG A 328 25.81 -28.23 61.55
C ARG A 328 24.55 -28.08 62.37
N GLN A 329 24.63 -27.34 63.48
CA GLN A 329 23.48 -27.05 64.33
C GLN A 329 23.51 -25.59 64.77
N ALA A 330 22.34 -24.94 64.78
CA ALA A 330 22.14 -23.58 65.27
C ALA A 330 20.85 -23.51 66.09
N THR A 331 20.79 -22.58 67.04
CA THR A 331 19.57 -22.33 67.83
C THR A 331 18.95 -21.01 67.39
N THR A 332 17.62 -20.97 67.25
CA THR A 332 16.92 -19.76 66.86
C THR A 332 16.97 -18.70 67.96
N ASP A 333 17.15 -17.44 67.57
CA ASP A 333 17.13 -16.29 68.47
C ASP A 333 15.70 -15.91 68.93
N ASP A 334 15.58 -14.86 69.73
CA ASP A 334 14.30 -14.34 70.24
C ASP A 334 13.31 -13.92 69.12
N LYS A 335 13.77 -13.82 67.87
CA LYS A 335 12.96 -13.52 66.68
C LYS A 335 12.78 -14.73 65.76
N GLY A 336 13.12 -15.93 66.24
CA GLY A 336 13.04 -17.17 65.48
C GLY A 336 14.10 -17.32 64.38
N GLN A 337 15.11 -16.45 64.31
CA GLN A 337 16.11 -16.48 63.24
C GLN A 337 17.26 -17.44 63.55
N TYR A 338 17.73 -18.18 62.57
CA TYR A 338 18.93 -19.02 62.68
C TYR A 338 19.89 -18.80 61.51
N ARG A 339 21.18 -19.06 61.76
CA ARG A 339 22.22 -19.17 60.73
C ARG A 339 23.16 -20.32 61.10
N ALA A 340 23.10 -21.39 60.31
CA ALA A 340 23.95 -22.57 60.41
C ALA A 340 25.05 -22.53 59.36
#